data_AF-A0A954B4X0-F1
#
_entry.id   AF-A0A954B4X0-F1
#
_cell.length_a   1.000
_cell.length_b   1.000
_cell.length_c   1.000
_cell.angle_alpha   90.00
_cell.angle_beta   90.00
_cell.angle_gamma   90.00
#
_symmetry.space_group_name_H-M   'P 1'
#
loop_
_entity.id
_entity.type
_entity.pdbx_description
1 polymer ?
#
loop_
_entity_poly.entity_id
_entity_poly.type
_entity_poly.pdbx_seq_one_letter_code
_entity_poly.pdbx_strand_id
1 'polypeptide(L)'
;TGQIGVDAVAGRAQGGAPTLQSWDAHLRDISRREGEAAAAMLMAPSFNMFPELQCNSGPRYAICEIAQRLRSIRDPAPMAILEVGMAEQSHNNAAAIAAMTRAQSSPLRDHPALGAAFALAALRFNDAERAQATAAHLPLDIAALQNRALLAYPYNPAYWTDVGDRYGANYEWPSAFMFYDVAYSLPMPSALSGNQSLIARRTQMERIRRDFPEAFLATTP
;
A
#
# COMPACT_ATOMS: atom_id res chain seq x y z
N THR A 1 0.70 -7.69 15.97
CA THR A 1 -0.32 -7.46 14.91
C THR A 1 -0.84 -6.05 15.09
N GLY A 2 -0.60 -5.15 14.13
CA GLY A 2 -1.07 -3.76 14.23
C GLY A 2 -2.60 -3.69 14.19
N GLN A 3 -3.20 -2.76 14.94
CA GLN A 3 -4.65 -2.55 15.06
C GLN A 3 -5.36 -2.50 13.69
N ILE A 4 -4.69 -1.92 12.68
CA ILE A 4 -5.14 -1.84 11.28
C ILE A 4 -5.33 -3.21 10.63
N GLY A 5 -4.45 -4.18 10.90
CA GLY A 5 -4.62 -5.55 10.42
C GLY A 5 -5.75 -6.27 11.14
N VAL A 6 -6.01 -5.93 12.40
CA VAL A 6 -7.18 -6.44 13.14
C VAL A 6 -8.46 -5.82 12.62
N ASP A 7 -8.48 -4.55 12.24
CA ASP A 7 -9.68 -3.85 11.78
C ASP A 7 -10.01 -4.16 10.31
N ALA A 8 -8.99 -4.32 9.46
CA ALA A 8 -9.16 -4.84 8.10
C ALA A 8 -9.51 -6.34 8.11
N VAL A 9 -9.07 -7.12 9.10
CA VAL A 9 -9.53 -8.52 9.30
C VAL A 9 -10.90 -8.56 10.00
N ALA A 10 -11.27 -7.61 10.85
CA ALA A 10 -12.60 -7.52 11.46
C ALA A 10 -13.67 -7.23 10.40
N GLY A 11 -13.31 -6.54 9.31
CA GLY A 11 -14.13 -6.46 8.09
C GLY A 11 -14.44 -7.83 7.46
N ARG A 12 -13.52 -8.82 7.53
CA ARG A 12 -13.80 -10.22 7.17
C ARG A 12 -14.80 -10.88 8.13
N ALA A 13 -14.77 -10.49 9.40
CA ALA A 13 -15.60 -11.11 10.44
C ALA A 13 -17.02 -10.51 10.56
N GLN A 14 -17.29 -9.32 10.00
CA GLN A 14 -18.53 -8.58 10.26
C GLN A 14 -19.35 -8.07 9.05
N GLY A 15 -18.97 -8.30 7.78
CA GLY A 15 -19.92 -8.03 6.67
C GLY A 15 -19.42 -7.50 5.32
N GLY A 16 -18.15 -7.69 4.96
CA GLY A 16 -17.67 -7.40 3.60
C GLY A 16 -16.69 -6.23 3.50
N ALA A 17 -16.47 -5.73 2.28
CA ALA A 17 -15.53 -4.64 2.01
C ALA A 17 -15.89 -3.33 2.73
N PRO A 18 -14.89 -2.54 3.16
CA PRO A 18 -15.13 -1.25 3.82
C PRO A 18 -15.84 -0.27 2.87
N THR A 19 -16.85 0.42 3.38
CA THR A 19 -17.47 1.58 2.71
C THR A 19 -16.74 2.86 3.11
N LEU A 20 -16.85 3.93 2.30
CA LEU A 20 -16.32 5.27 2.62
C LEU A 20 -16.72 5.74 4.02
N GLN A 21 -17.98 5.51 4.42
CA GLN A 21 -18.49 5.93 5.72
C GLN A 21 -17.89 5.12 6.87
N SER A 22 -17.79 3.80 6.72
CA SER A 22 -17.13 2.95 7.74
C SER A 22 -15.64 3.26 7.87
N TRP A 23 -15.00 3.59 6.75
CA TRP A 23 -13.58 3.95 6.71
C TRP A 23 -13.32 5.34 7.31
N ASP A 24 -14.20 6.32 7.05
CA ASP A 24 -14.15 7.63 7.71
C ASP A 24 -14.19 7.50 9.25
N ALA A 25 -15.16 6.74 9.76
CA ALA A 25 -15.29 6.49 11.19
C ALA A 25 -14.04 5.81 11.77
N HIS A 26 -13.46 4.85 11.04
CA HIS A 26 -12.23 4.17 11.43
C HIS A 26 -11.01 5.12 11.48
N LEU A 27 -10.81 5.96 10.46
CA LEU A 27 -9.72 6.95 10.46
C LEU A 27 -9.86 7.95 11.61
N ARG A 28 -11.08 8.39 11.92
CA ARG A 28 -11.35 9.26 13.08
C ARG A 28 -11.04 8.55 14.39
N ASP A 29 -11.35 7.26 14.51
CA ASP A 29 -11.03 6.50 15.71
C ASP A 29 -9.52 6.33 15.93
N ILE A 30 -8.79 5.94 14.89
CA ILE A 30 -7.32 5.85 14.93
C ILE A 30 -6.72 7.20 15.31
N SER A 31 -7.18 8.29 14.70
CA SER A 31 -6.67 9.63 15.00
C SER A 31 -6.84 9.99 16.50
N ARG A 32 -7.97 9.60 17.11
CA ARG A 32 -8.20 9.81 18.54
C ARG A 32 -7.34 8.92 19.44
N ARG A 33 -7.15 7.65 19.06
CA ARG A 33 -6.50 6.64 19.91
C ARG A 33 -4.98 6.62 19.78
N GLU A 34 -4.49 6.77 18.55
CA GLU A 34 -3.09 6.58 18.16
C GLU A 34 -2.47 7.86 17.61
N GLY A 35 -3.28 8.90 17.38
CA GLY A 35 -2.84 10.22 16.94
C GLY A 35 -2.97 10.43 15.43
N GLU A 36 -2.89 11.69 15.02
CA GLU A 36 -3.09 12.13 13.62
C GLU A 36 -2.08 11.49 12.66
N ALA A 37 -0.84 11.27 13.10
CA ALA A 37 0.18 10.61 12.31
C ALA A 37 -0.19 9.16 11.94
N ALA A 38 -0.73 8.39 12.90
CA ALA A 38 -1.15 7.02 12.65
C ALA A 38 -2.30 6.96 11.61
N ALA A 39 -3.27 7.88 11.72
CA ALA A 39 -4.33 7.99 10.73
C ALA A 39 -3.78 8.43 9.35
N ALA A 40 -2.78 9.30 9.32
CA ALA A 40 -2.12 9.72 8.08
C ALA A 40 -1.34 8.59 7.37
N MET A 41 -0.84 7.60 8.10
CA MET A 41 -0.23 6.39 7.49
C MET A 41 -1.21 5.61 6.62
N LEU A 42 -2.52 5.77 6.85
CA LEU A 42 -3.56 5.12 6.07
C LEU A 42 -4.00 5.92 4.85
N MET A 43 -3.40 7.09 4.60
CA MET A 43 -3.83 7.97 3.53
C MET A 43 -3.67 7.32 2.14
N ALA A 44 -2.48 6.77 1.85
CA ALA A 44 -2.20 6.08 0.59
C ALA A 44 -3.14 4.87 0.36
N PRO A 45 -3.32 3.93 1.31
CA PRO A 45 -4.27 2.84 1.09
C PRO A 45 -5.72 3.33 0.96
N SER A 46 -6.09 4.44 1.59
CA SER A 46 -7.44 5.02 1.44
C SER A 46 -7.73 5.46 0.01
N PHE A 47 -6.82 6.20 -0.63
CA PHE A 47 -7.00 6.66 -2.02
C PHE A 47 -7.02 5.49 -3.01
N ASN A 48 -6.29 4.43 -2.71
CA ASN A 48 -6.30 3.22 -3.52
C ASN A 48 -7.60 2.41 -3.37
N MET A 49 -8.19 2.38 -2.17
CA MET A 49 -9.46 1.70 -1.91
C MET A 49 -10.67 2.49 -2.43
N PHE A 50 -10.59 3.82 -2.44
CA PHE A 50 -11.67 4.72 -2.85
C PHE A 50 -11.17 5.75 -3.90
N PRO A 51 -10.89 5.31 -5.14
CA PRO A 51 -10.36 6.19 -6.18
C PRO A 51 -11.34 7.31 -6.61
N GLU A 52 -12.64 7.17 -6.32
CA GLU A 52 -13.68 8.17 -6.56
C GLU A 52 -13.60 9.39 -5.61
N LEU A 53 -12.75 9.32 -4.59
CA LEU A 53 -12.69 10.31 -3.51
C LEU A 53 -12.00 11.59 -4.00
N GLN A 54 -12.79 12.66 -4.14
CA GLN A 54 -12.30 13.99 -4.53
C GLN A 54 -12.34 14.96 -3.35
N CYS A 55 -11.17 15.35 -2.84
CA CYS A 55 -11.06 16.28 -1.70
C CYS A 55 -11.18 17.77 -2.06
N ASN A 56 -11.75 18.07 -3.25
CA ASN A 56 -11.81 19.41 -3.82
C ASN A 56 -13.03 20.23 -3.33
N SER A 57 -14.07 19.58 -2.81
CA SER A 57 -15.35 20.21 -2.40
C SER A 57 -15.50 20.41 -0.88
N GLY A 58 -14.39 20.35 -0.13
CA GLY A 58 -14.34 20.57 1.31
C GLY A 58 -14.11 19.29 2.14
N PRO A 59 -13.81 19.43 3.45
CA PRO A 59 -13.48 18.30 4.33
C PRO A 59 -14.74 17.52 4.73
N ARG A 60 -15.29 16.73 3.81
CA ARG A 60 -16.43 15.85 4.10
C ARG A 60 -16.02 14.56 4.79
N TYR A 61 -14.79 14.10 4.52
CA TYR A 61 -14.23 12.86 5.06
C TYR A 61 -12.86 13.13 5.71
N ALA A 62 -12.55 12.40 6.77
CA ALA A 62 -11.33 12.51 7.57
C ALA A 62 -10.06 12.37 6.71
N ILE A 63 -10.10 11.52 5.68
CA ILE A 63 -9.02 11.40 4.71
C ILE A 63 -8.68 12.72 4.00
N CYS A 64 -9.68 13.56 3.70
CA CYS A 64 -9.46 14.86 3.09
C CYS A 64 -8.91 15.88 4.08
N GLU A 65 -9.37 15.86 5.33
CA GLU A 65 -8.82 16.68 6.41
C GLU A 65 -7.33 16.35 6.63
N ILE A 66 -7.01 15.06 6.71
CA ILE A 66 -5.64 14.53 6.86
C ILE A 66 -4.78 14.96 5.66
N ALA A 67 -5.27 14.79 4.43
CA ALA A 67 -4.52 15.17 3.23
C ALA A 67 -4.18 16.66 3.18
N GLN A 68 -5.12 17.53 3.58
CA GLN A 68 -4.89 18.98 3.65
C GLN A 68 -3.88 19.37 4.74
N ARG A 69 -3.82 18.60 5.83
CA ARG A 69 -2.95 18.88 6.98
C ARG A 69 -1.65 18.11 6.99
N LEU A 70 -1.42 17.23 6.02
CA LEU A 70 -0.29 16.30 6.03
C LEU A 70 1.07 16.97 6.28
N ARG A 71 1.31 18.15 5.67
CA ARG A 71 2.55 18.91 5.85
C ARG A 71 2.73 19.50 7.26
N SER A 72 1.65 19.64 8.03
CA SER A 72 1.69 20.12 9.41
C SER A 72 1.85 19.00 10.44
N ILE A 73 1.72 17.73 10.03
CA ILE A 73 1.96 16.57 10.89
C ILE A 73 3.47 16.47 11.14
N ARG A 74 3.86 16.53 12.42
CA ARG A 74 5.28 16.57 12.82
C ARG A 74 6.02 15.24 12.65
N ASP A 75 5.29 14.13 12.76
CA ASP A 75 5.87 12.81 12.60
C ASP A 75 6.37 12.63 11.16
N PRO A 76 7.62 12.15 10.94
CA PRO A 76 8.16 12.03 9.60
C PRO A 76 7.60 10.84 8.81
N ALA A 77 7.02 9.82 9.45
CA ALA A 77 6.62 8.59 8.77
C ALA A 77 5.53 8.79 7.68
N PRO A 78 4.45 9.57 7.90
CA PRO A 78 3.44 9.78 6.87
C PRO A 78 3.99 10.48 5.61
N MET A 79 4.82 11.51 5.80
CA MET A 79 5.48 12.20 4.69
C MET A 79 6.47 11.29 3.97
N ALA A 80 7.22 10.46 4.71
CA ALA A 80 8.17 9.54 4.12
C ALA A 80 7.53 8.54 3.14
N ILE A 81 6.29 8.08 3.39
CA ILE A 81 5.56 7.23 2.42
C ILE A 81 5.43 7.93 1.07
N LEU A 82 5.01 9.20 1.07
CA LEU A 82 4.87 9.98 -0.16
C LEU A 82 6.21 10.27 -0.81
N GLU A 83 7.21 10.66 -0.03
CA GLU A 83 8.54 11.01 -0.52
C GLU A 83 9.23 9.79 -1.15
N VAL A 84 9.04 8.59 -0.59
CA VAL A 84 9.48 7.33 -1.20
C VAL A 84 8.77 7.12 -2.54
N GLY A 85 7.44 7.26 -2.59
CA GLY A 85 6.68 7.14 -3.84
C GLY A 85 7.13 8.14 -4.92
N MET A 86 7.39 9.39 -4.54
CA MET A 86 7.92 10.43 -5.44
C MET A 86 9.35 10.12 -5.91
N ALA A 87 10.21 9.64 -5.00
CA ALA A 87 11.56 9.21 -5.32
C ALA A 87 11.56 8.05 -6.33
N GLU A 88 10.59 7.14 -6.21
CA GLU A 88 10.41 6.05 -7.15
C GLU A 88 9.98 6.57 -8.53
N GLN A 89 8.99 7.45 -8.61
CA GLN A 89 8.56 8.06 -9.88
C GLN A 89 9.68 8.85 -10.57
N SER A 90 10.58 9.46 -9.80
CA SER A 90 11.72 10.22 -10.31
C SER A 90 13.01 9.40 -10.47
N HIS A 91 12.95 8.08 -10.23
CA HIS A 91 14.10 7.18 -10.26
C HIS A 91 15.29 7.61 -9.37
N ASN A 92 15.01 8.23 -8.22
CA ASN A 92 16.01 8.77 -7.30
C ASN A 92 16.14 7.90 -6.04
N ASN A 93 16.91 6.81 -6.12
CA ASN A 93 17.10 5.87 -5.01
C ASN A 93 17.72 6.54 -3.77
N ALA A 94 18.59 7.54 -3.94
CA ALA A 94 19.18 8.29 -2.82
C ALA A 94 18.13 9.08 -2.03
N ALA A 95 17.16 9.71 -2.72
CA ALA A 95 16.05 10.39 -2.08
C ALA A 95 15.13 9.41 -1.33
N ALA A 96 14.90 8.22 -1.88
CA ALA A 96 14.15 7.16 -1.19
C ALA A 96 14.86 6.74 0.11
N ILE A 97 16.17 6.43 0.05
CA ILE A 97 16.97 6.07 1.23
C ILE A 97 16.94 7.18 2.29
N ALA A 98 17.04 8.45 1.87
CA ALA A 98 16.97 9.58 2.80
C ALA A 98 15.60 9.68 3.49
N ALA A 99 14.50 9.51 2.76
CA ALA A 99 13.15 9.49 3.33
C ALA A 99 12.95 8.29 4.27
N MET A 100 13.41 7.10 3.86
CA MET A 100 13.37 5.89 4.69
C MET A 100 14.12 6.08 6.01
N THR A 101 15.30 6.70 5.96
CA THR A 101 16.14 6.99 7.12
C THR A 101 15.45 7.96 8.08
N ARG A 102 14.87 9.06 7.57
CA ARG A 102 14.12 10.01 8.41
C ARG A 102 12.98 9.31 9.16
N ALA A 103 12.26 8.43 8.48
CA ALA A 103 11.14 7.71 9.08
C ALA A 103 11.55 6.77 10.22
N GLN A 104 12.81 6.34 10.31
CA GLN A 104 13.30 5.52 11.45
C GLN A 104 13.26 6.25 12.79
N SER A 105 13.24 7.59 12.79
CA SER A 105 13.06 8.40 14.01
C SER A 105 11.63 8.42 14.53
N SER A 106 10.66 7.94 13.74
CA SER A 106 9.25 7.93 14.09
C SER A 106 8.90 6.79 15.07
N PRO A 107 7.97 7.00 16.01
CA PRO A 107 7.32 5.91 16.75
C PRO A 107 6.55 4.95 15.82
N LEU A 108 6.20 5.36 14.60
CA LEU A 108 5.52 4.57 13.57
C LEU A 108 6.50 3.87 12.60
N ARG A 109 7.80 3.79 12.92
CA ARG A 109 8.82 3.17 12.06
C ARG A 109 8.53 1.72 11.65
N ASP A 110 7.78 0.99 12.46
CA ASP A 110 7.38 -0.41 12.22
C ASP A 110 5.99 -0.53 11.59
N HIS A 111 5.37 0.58 11.20
CA HIS A 111 4.03 0.60 10.65
C HIS A 111 3.97 -0.13 9.29
N PRO A 112 2.97 -1.01 9.05
CA PRO A 112 2.89 -1.80 7.83
C PRO A 112 2.91 -0.98 6.52
N ALA A 113 2.24 0.17 6.46
CA ALA A 113 2.29 1.05 5.27
C ALA A 113 3.70 1.57 4.97
N LEU A 114 4.49 1.87 6.00
CA LEU A 114 5.87 2.32 5.82
C LEU A 114 6.74 1.17 5.31
N GLY A 115 6.59 -0.01 5.92
CA GLY A 115 7.27 -1.22 5.48
C GLY A 115 6.93 -1.61 4.04
N ALA A 116 5.66 -1.47 3.64
CA ALA A 116 5.20 -1.65 2.27
C ALA A 116 5.93 -0.72 1.29
N ALA A 117 6.00 0.59 1.59
CA ALA A 117 6.72 1.55 0.77
C ALA A 117 8.23 1.23 0.69
N PHE A 118 8.82 0.78 1.80
CA PHE A 118 10.24 0.43 1.86
C PHE A 118 10.55 -0.81 1.02
N ALA A 119 9.72 -1.85 1.10
CA ALA A 119 9.86 -3.06 0.30
C ALA A 119 9.81 -2.73 -1.20
N LEU A 120 8.85 -1.88 -1.57
CA LEU A 120 8.65 -1.39 -2.92
C LEU A 120 9.87 -0.61 -3.45
N ALA A 121 10.51 0.22 -2.62
CA ALA A 121 11.72 0.96 -2.98
C ALA A 121 12.94 0.02 -3.09
N ALA A 122 13.08 -0.91 -2.14
CA ALA A 122 14.18 -1.85 -2.06
C ALA A 122 14.23 -2.84 -3.24
N LEU A 123 13.10 -3.10 -3.92
CA LEU A 123 13.08 -3.88 -5.17
C LEU A 123 13.95 -3.26 -6.26
N ARG A 124 14.21 -1.94 -6.21
CA ARG A 124 14.96 -1.21 -7.23
C ARG A 124 16.41 -0.90 -6.85
N PHE A 125 16.83 -1.22 -5.63
CA PHE A 125 18.19 -0.94 -5.18
C PHE A 125 19.18 -1.91 -5.82
N ASN A 126 20.23 -1.34 -6.41
CA ASN A 126 21.44 -2.08 -6.78
C ASN A 126 22.31 -2.35 -5.53
N ASP A 127 23.45 -3.01 -5.72
CA ASP A 127 24.34 -3.38 -4.61
C ASP A 127 24.85 -2.18 -3.80
N ALA A 128 25.14 -1.05 -4.46
CA ALA A 128 25.62 0.15 -3.78
C ALA A 128 24.53 0.76 -2.89
N GLU A 129 23.29 0.84 -3.39
CA GLU A 129 22.16 1.34 -2.61
C GLU A 129 21.74 0.39 -1.49
N ARG A 130 21.84 -0.92 -1.70
CA ARG A 130 21.64 -1.93 -0.64
C ARG A 130 22.69 -1.79 0.45
N ALA A 131 23.95 -1.58 0.10
CA ALA A 131 25.01 -1.34 1.07
C ALA A 131 24.76 -0.06 1.87
N GLN A 132 24.38 1.03 1.19
CA GLN A 132 24.02 2.29 1.85
C GLN A 132 22.84 2.14 2.80
N ALA A 133 21.76 1.47 2.36
CA ALA A 133 20.58 1.25 3.17
C ALA A 133 20.86 0.33 4.38
N THR A 134 21.71 -0.68 4.20
CA THR A 134 22.17 -1.56 5.30
C THR A 134 22.99 -0.77 6.32
N ALA A 135 23.91 0.10 5.87
CA ALA A 135 24.68 0.97 6.75
C ALA A 135 23.81 1.97 7.53
N ALA A 136 22.67 2.36 6.95
CA ALA A 136 21.65 3.18 7.62
C ALA A 136 20.68 2.36 8.49
N HIS A 137 20.91 1.05 8.65
CA HIS A 137 20.05 0.12 9.40
C HIS A 137 18.59 0.10 8.92
N LEU A 138 18.36 0.31 7.63
CA LEU A 138 17.02 0.25 7.06
C LEU A 138 16.53 -1.20 6.97
N PRO A 139 15.23 -1.46 7.19
CA PRO A 139 14.69 -2.79 6.98
C PRO A 139 14.60 -3.06 5.48
N LEU A 140 15.28 -4.12 5.03
CA LEU A 140 15.39 -4.51 3.61
C LEU A 140 14.86 -5.92 3.31
N ASP A 141 14.33 -6.63 4.30
CA ASP A 141 13.68 -7.92 4.08
C ASP A 141 12.32 -7.72 3.39
N ILE A 142 12.36 -7.68 2.05
CA ILE A 142 11.21 -7.39 1.19
C ILE A 142 10.05 -8.35 1.49
N ALA A 143 10.33 -9.65 1.63
CA ALA A 143 9.31 -10.66 1.88
C ALA A 143 8.64 -10.46 3.25
N ALA A 144 9.43 -10.22 4.30
CA ALA A 144 8.86 -9.97 5.63
C ALA A 144 8.06 -8.67 5.69
N LEU A 145 8.49 -7.63 4.97
CA LEU A 145 7.79 -6.35 4.89
C LEU A 145 6.47 -6.47 4.12
N GLN A 146 6.46 -7.15 2.97
CA GLN A 146 5.24 -7.38 2.19
C GLN A 146 4.25 -8.29 2.91
N ASN A 147 4.72 -9.32 3.61
CA ASN A 147 3.85 -10.19 4.40
C ASN A 147 3.12 -9.39 5.51
N ARG A 148 3.83 -8.48 6.19
CA ARG A 148 3.20 -7.57 7.17
C ARG A 148 2.17 -6.66 6.51
N ALA A 149 2.46 -6.14 5.31
CA ALA A 149 1.52 -5.33 4.55
C ALA A 149 0.28 -6.12 4.12
N LEU A 150 0.45 -7.40 3.74
CA LEU A 150 -0.66 -8.30 3.36
C LEU A 150 -1.65 -8.52 4.50
N LEU A 151 -1.12 -8.72 5.71
CA LEU A 151 -1.94 -8.87 6.91
C LEU A 151 -2.63 -7.56 7.31
N ALA A 152 -2.04 -6.41 6.98
CA ALA A 152 -2.57 -5.09 7.33
C ALA A 152 -3.57 -4.52 6.32
N TYR A 153 -3.36 -4.76 5.02
CA TYR A 153 -4.15 -4.20 3.92
C TYR A 153 -4.75 -5.28 3.01
N PRO A 154 -5.54 -6.21 3.56
CA PRO A 154 -6.11 -7.31 2.78
C PRO A 154 -7.11 -6.87 1.70
N TYR A 155 -7.59 -5.61 1.71
CA TYR A 155 -8.64 -5.13 0.80
C TYR A 155 -8.17 -4.00 -0.13
N ASN A 156 -6.95 -4.08 -0.65
CA ASN A 156 -6.39 -3.04 -1.51
C ASN A 156 -5.94 -3.59 -2.87
N PRO A 157 -6.87 -3.83 -3.82
CA PRO A 157 -6.55 -4.43 -5.12
C PRO A 157 -5.58 -3.57 -5.94
N ALA A 158 -5.67 -2.23 -5.82
CA ALA A 158 -4.76 -1.32 -6.49
C ALA A 158 -3.32 -1.51 -6.01
N TYR A 159 -3.12 -1.54 -4.69
CA TYR A 159 -1.79 -1.79 -4.10
C TYR A 159 -1.20 -3.13 -4.55
N TRP A 160 -1.98 -4.22 -4.52
CA TRP A 160 -1.48 -5.52 -4.95
C TRP A 160 -1.18 -5.60 -6.44
N THR A 161 -1.92 -4.84 -7.25
CA THR A 161 -1.59 -4.70 -8.68
C THR A 161 -0.31 -3.92 -8.89
N ASP A 162 -0.11 -2.81 -8.17
CA ASP A 162 1.13 -2.03 -8.22
C ASP A 162 2.34 -2.87 -7.78
N VAL A 163 2.21 -3.67 -6.73
CA VAL A 163 3.25 -4.63 -6.29
C VAL A 163 3.55 -5.62 -7.41
N GLY A 164 2.51 -6.21 -8.01
CA GLY A 164 2.64 -7.13 -9.14
C GLY A 164 3.40 -6.51 -10.31
N ASP A 165 3.06 -5.27 -10.69
CA ASP A 165 3.74 -4.53 -11.77
C ASP A 165 5.23 -4.35 -11.50
N ARG A 166 5.62 -4.13 -10.23
CA ARG A 166 7.04 -4.01 -9.87
C ARG A 166 7.81 -5.31 -9.92
N TYR A 167 7.20 -6.42 -9.52
CA TYR A 167 7.82 -7.74 -9.71
C TYR A 167 7.95 -8.06 -11.20
N GLY A 168 6.93 -7.78 -12.00
CA GLY A 168 6.95 -7.97 -13.46
C GLY A 168 8.04 -7.14 -14.15
N ALA A 169 8.23 -5.89 -13.73
CA ALA A 169 9.29 -5.02 -14.25
C ALA A 169 10.72 -5.53 -13.95
N ASN A 170 10.87 -6.38 -12.93
CA ASN A 170 12.13 -7.04 -12.58
C ASN A 170 12.21 -8.49 -13.10
N TYR A 171 11.33 -8.88 -14.02
CA TYR A 171 11.24 -10.23 -14.60
C TYR A 171 10.88 -11.36 -13.62
N GLU A 172 10.40 -11.03 -12.42
CA GLU A 172 9.92 -11.98 -11.42
C GLU A 172 8.43 -12.31 -11.63
N TRP A 173 8.10 -12.78 -12.83
CA TRP A 173 6.72 -13.02 -13.27
C TRP A 173 5.88 -13.97 -12.40
N PRO A 174 6.42 -15.08 -11.84
CA PRO A 174 5.64 -15.93 -10.93
C PRO A 174 5.10 -15.17 -9.72
N SER A 175 5.94 -14.36 -9.08
CA SER A 175 5.54 -13.50 -7.96
C SER A 175 4.50 -12.46 -8.40
N ALA A 176 4.72 -11.84 -9.56
CA ALA A 176 3.78 -10.87 -10.12
C ALA A 176 2.37 -11.46 -10.32
N PHE A 177 2.28 -12.67 -10.90
CA PHE A 177 0.99 -13.34 -11.12
C PHE A 177 0.26 -13.69 -9.81
N MET A 178 0.98 -14.10 -8.78
CA MET A 178 0.39 -14.31 -7.45
C MET A 178 -0.22 -13.01 -6.90
N PHE A 179 0.48 -11.88 -7.00
CA PHE A 179 -0.04 -10.60 -6.52
C PHE A 179 -1.23 -10.10 -7.33
N TYR A 180 -1.25 -10.29 -8.65
CA TYR A 180 -2.43 -10.00 -9.46
C TYR A 180 -3.62 -10.88 -9.09
N ASP A 181 -3.40 -12.17 -8.81
CA ASP A 181 -4.48 -13.06 -8.39
C ASP A 181 -5.07 -12.63 -7.04
N VAL A 182 -4.19 -12.31 -6.07
CA VAL A 182 -4.62 -11.70 -4.82
C VAL A 182 -5.44 -10.45 -5.11
N ALA A 183 -4.94 -9.50 -5.90
CA ALA A 183 -5.64 -8.26 -6.23
C ALA A 183 -7.06 -8.49 -6.78
N TYR A 184 -7.22 -9.38 -7.76
CA TYR A 184 -8.52 -9.61 -8.42
C TYR A 184 -9.47 -10.51 -7.63
N SER A 185 -8.97 -11.22 -6.61
CA SER A 185 -9.82 -11.99 -5.68
C SER A 185 -10.49 -11.12 -4.60
N LEU A 186 -10.08 -9.85 -4.44
CA LEU A 186 -10.58 -9.00 -3.37
C LEU A 186 -11.96 -8.39 -3.69
N PRO A 187 -12.90 -8.36 -2.71
CA PRO A 187 -14.27 -7.91 -2.91
C PRO A 187 -14.40 -6.37 -2.90
N MET A 188 -13.63 -5.65 -3.72
CA MET A 188 -13.63 -4.17 -3.80
C MET A 188 -14.09 -3.69 -5.19
N PRO A 189 -15.40 -3.79 -5.51
CA PRO A 189 -15.90 -3.53 -6.85
C PRO A 189 -15.69 -2.09 -7.32
N SER A 190 -15.77 -1.08 -6.44
CA SER A 190 -15.54 0.34 -6.82
C SER A 190 -14.09 0.59 -7.23
N ALA A 191 -13.12 0.07 -6.47
CA ALA A 191 -11.70 0.17 -6.82
C ALA A 191 -11.41 -0.56 -8.15
N LEU A 192 -12.01 -1.74 -8.34
CA LEU A 192 -11.86 -2.53 -9.57
C LEU A 192 -12.57 -1.92 -10.79
N SER A 193 -13.71 -1.24 -10.62
CA SER A 193 -14.49 -0.66 -11.72
C SER A 193 -14.13 0.80 -12.04
N GLY A 194 -13.62 1.54 -11.05
CA GLY A 194 -13.30 2.96 -11.19
C GLY A 194 -11.89 3.24 -11.71
N ASN A 195 -10.99 2.25 -11.65
CA ASN A 195 -9.61 2.39 -12.09
C ASN A 195 -9.40 1.69 -13.44
N GLN A 196 -9.34 2.49 -14.53
CA GLN A 196 -9.16 1.98 -15.89
C GLN A 196 -7.90 1.13 -16.06
N SER A 197 -6.82 1.45 -15.35
CA SER A 197 -5.59 0.64 -15.36
C SER A 197 -5.82 -0.74 -14.76
N LEU A 198 -6.57 -0.82 -13.64
CA LEU A 198 -6.95 -2.09 -13.04
C LEU A 198 -7.89 -2.91 -13.94
N ILE A 199 -8.84 -2.27 -14.62
CA ILE A 199 -9.76 -2.95 -15.56
C ILE A 199 -8.98 -3.55 -16.74
N ALA A 200 -8.11 -2.74 -17.35
CA ALA A 200 -7.28 -3.18 -18.48
C ALA A 200 -6.34 -4.31 -18.08
N ARG A 201 -5.70 -4.20 -16.90
CA ARG A 201 -4.79 -5.21 -16.37
C ARG A 201 -5.53 -6.48 -15.97
N ARG A 202 -6.73 -6.39 -15.39
CA ARG A 202 -7.60 -7.53 -15.09
C ARG A 202 -7.93 -8.30 -16.35
N THR A 203 -8.38 -7.59 -17.39
CA THR A 203 -8.72 -8.20 -18.69
C THR A 203 -7.52 -8.92 -19.30
N GLN A 204 -6.33 -8.30 -19.21
CA GLN A 204 -5.08 -8.91 -19.66
C GLN A 204 -4.73 -10.16 -18.84
N MET A 205 -4.84 -10.11 -17.51
CA MET A 205 -4.50 -11.24 -16.64
C MET A 205 -5.52 -12.38 -16.73
N GLU A 206 -6.82 -12.10 -16.91
CA GLU A 206 -7.84 -13.12 -17.18
C GLU A 206 -7.56 -13.84 -18.50
N ARG A 207 -7.09 -13.10 -19.53
CA ARG A 207 -6.62 -13.71 -20.78
C ARG A 207 -5.40 -14.61 -20.55
N ILE A 208 -4.38 -14.14 -19.83
CA ILE A 208 -3.19 -14.95 -19.54
C ILE A 208 -3.55 -16.17 -18.69
N ARG A 209 -4.44 -16.04 -17.70
CA ARG A 209 -4.91 -17.17 -16.87
C ARG A 209 -5.62 -18.23 -17.68
N ARG A 210 -6.44 -17.82 -18.66
CA ARG A 210 -7.10 -18.75 -19.57
C ARG A 210 -6.09 -19.46 -20.47
N ASP A 211 -5.10 -18.72 -20.98
CA ASP A 211 -4.14 -19.23 -21.96
C ASP A 211 -2.97 -20.02 -21.28
N PHE A 212 -2.68 -19.76 -20.00
CA PHE A 212 -1.58 -20.33 -19.19
C PHE A 212 -1.99 -20.52 -17.72
N PRO A 213 -2.90 -21.49 -17.42
CA PRO A 213 -3.48 -21.66 -16.09
C PRO A 213 -2.44 -22.02 -15.00
N GLU A 214 -1.35 -22.68 -15.36
CA GLU A 214 -0.26 -23.07 -14.45
C GLU A 214 0.56 -21.89 -13.91
N ALA A 215 0.43 -20.70 -14.49
CA ALA A 215 1.13 -19.50 -14.05
C ALA A 215 0.48 -18.81 -12.83
N PHE A 216 -0.72 -19.24 -12.42
CA PHE A 216 -1.51 -18.65 -11.34
C PHE A 216 -1.72 -19.63 -10.19
N LEU A 217 -2.11 -19.11 -9.03
CA LEU A 217 -2.56 -19.97 -7.93
C LEU A 217 -3.80 -20.75 -8.38
N ALA A 218 -3.87 -22.02 -7.97
CA ALA A 218 -5.03 -22.85 -8.27
C ALA A 218 -6.30 -22.17 -7.72
N THR A 219 -7.30 -21.99 -8.57
CA THR A 219 -8.62 -21.54 -8.12
C THR A 219 -9.18 -22.62 -7.19
N THR A 220 -9.25 -22.34 -5.90
CA THR A 220 -9.92 -23.24 -4.95
C THR A 220 -11.38 -23.41 -5.41
N PRO A 221 -11.89 -24.64 -5.54
CA PRO A 221 -13.26 -24.90 -6.00
C PRO A 221 -14.33 -24.32 -5.08
#